data_AF-A0A9N9D4R9-F1
#
_entry.id   AF-A0A9N9D4R9-F1
#
_cell.length_a   1.000
_cell.length_b   1.000
_cell.length_c   1.000
_cell.angle_alpha   90.00
_cell.angle_beta   90.00
_cell.angle_gamma   90.00
#
_symmetry.space_group_name_H-M   'P 1'
#
loop_
_entity.id
_entity.type
_entity.pdbx_description
1 polymer ?
#
loop_
_entity_poly.entity_id
_entity_poly.type
_entity_poly.pdbx_seq_one_letter_code
_entity_poly.pdbx_strand_id
1 'polypeptide(L)'
;LDQEFPLNKGWALKENLKLGNKGGGKRISKKVVQYLQGYFLTGNLRAVDRYSPENMHTCLEELAAEGEIVLEEISTVKTIKGWIGRYSANFKKEASERALVENNKENINIEGNVEESAKFNNKATMKSSFPLSKNFETLKK
;
A
#
# COMPACT_ATOMS: atom_id res chain seq x y z
N LEU A 1 33.29 17.49 -34.98
CA LEU A 1 33.61 17.34 -33.54
C LEU A 1 32.90 16.07 -33.09
N ASP A 2 33.57 14.93 -33.22
CA ASP A 2 33.08 13.69 -32.64
C ASP A 2 33.34 13.77 -31.14
N GLN A 3 32.32 14.17 -30.39
CA GLN A 3 32.37 14.17 -28.94
C GLN A 3 32.29 12.71 -28.49
N GLU A 4 33.46 12.08 -28.41
CA GLU A 4 33.61 10.69 -28.00
C GLU A 4 33.13 10.57 -26.55
N PHE A 5 32.05 9.81 -26.36
CA PHE A 5 31.48 9.61 -25.03
C PHE A 5 32.47 8.75 -24.23
N PRO A 6 32.77 9.09 -22.96
CA PRO A 6 33.80 8.40 -22.17
C PRO A 6 33.44 6.96 -21.76
N LEU A 7 32.33 6.41 -22.27
CA LEU A 7 31.84 5.08 -21.94
C LEU A 7 31.84 4.18 -23.18
N ASN A 8 32.32 2.95 -23.01
CA ASN A 8 32.31 1.94 -24.06
C ASN A 8 30.88 1.67 -24.55
N LYS A 9 30.73 1.43 -25.86
CA LYS A 9 29.45 1.04 -26.47
C LYS A 9 28.88 -0.17 -25.72
N GLY A 10 27.65 -0.05 -25.23
CA GLY A 10 26.97 -1.11 -24.49
C GLY A 10 26.86 -0.94 -22.97
N TRP A 11 27.37 0.16 -22.41
CA TRP A 11 27.25 0.45 -20.97
C TRP A 11 25.81 0.61 -20.48
N ALA A 12 24.90 1.03 -21.38
CA ALA A 12 23.47 1.19 -21.10
C ALA A 12 22.62 -0.02 -21.55
N LEU A 13 23.24 -1.09 -22.06
CA LEU A 13 22.48 -2.29 -22.45
C LEU A 13 21.99 -3.02 -21.21
N LYS A 14 20.69 -3.34 -21.19
CA LYS A 14 20.03 -4.05 -20.08
C LYS A 14 20.70 -5.39 -19.75
N GLU A 15 21.30 -6.05 -20.73
CA GLU A 15 22.05 -7.29 -20.56
C GLU A 15 23.34 -7.12 -19.73
N ASN A 16 23.98 -5.94 -19.80
CA ASN A 16 25.19 -5.60 -19.05
C ASN A 16 24.88 -5.00 -17.68
N LEU A 17 23.60 -4.82 -17.35
CA LEU A 17 23.17 -4.34 -16.05
C LEU A 17 23.46 -5.42 -14.99
N LYS A 18 24.54 -5.22 -14.24
CA LYS A 18 24.81 -6.02 -13.03
C LYS A 18 23.77 -5.66 -11.96
N LEU A 19 22.63 -6.34 -11.99
CA LEU A 19 21.68 -6.33 -10.88
C LEU A 19 22.36 -6.99 -9.68
N GLY A 20 23.00 -6.18 -8.83
CA GLY A 20 23.52 -6.67 -7.57
C GLY A 20 22.39 -7.36 -6.80
N ASN A 21 22.69 -8.52 -6.19
CA ASN A 21 21.76 -9.30 -5.39
C ASN A 21 21.29 -8.49 -4.16
N LYS A 22 20.33 -7.59 -4.39
CA LYS A 22 19.82 -6.64 -3.41
C LYS A 22 18.89 -7.40 -2.47
N GLY A 23 19.44 -8.06 -1.45
CA GLY A 23 18.62 -8.78 -0.47
C GLY A 23 19.27 -9.97 0.24
N GLY A 24 20.60 -10.06 0.28
CA GLY A 24 21.30 -11.11 1.03
C GLY A 24 21.40 -10.88 2.54
N GLY A 25 20.85 -9.79 3.06
CA GLY A 25 20.78 -9.57 4.52
C GLY A 25 19.78 -10.51 5.19
N LYS A 26 19.99 -10.79 6.49
CA LYS A 26 19.07 -11.60 7.30
C LYS A 26 17.64 -11.06 7.13
N ARG A 27 16.75 -11.93 6.65
CA ARG A 27 15.34 -11.59 6.44
C ARG A 27 14.59 -11.73 7.76
N ILE A 28 13.62 -10.85 7.99
CA ILE A 28 12.67 -11.00 9.09
C ILE A 28 11.91 -12.32 8.87
N SER A 29 11.76 -13.13 9.92
CA SER A 29 11.04 -14.39 9.81
C SER A 29 9.55 -14.15 9.55
N LYS A 30 8.90 -15.11 8.87
CA LYS A 30 7.47 -15.00 8.54
C LYS A 30 6.61 -14.84 9.80
N LYS A 31 6.98 -15.53 10.88
CA LYS A 31 6.28 -15.47 12.18
C LYS A 31 6.34 -14.07 12.77
N VAL A 32 7.52 -13.45 12.82
CA VAL A 32 7.67 -12.05 13.27
C VAL A 32 6.87 -11.09 12.38
N VAL A 33 6.85 -11.30 11.06
CA VAL A 33 6.02 -10.48 10.15
C VAL A 33 4.53 -10.57 10.49
N GLN A 34 4.02 -11.76 10.83
CA GLN A 34 2.60 -11.93 11.20
C GLN A 34 2.23 -11.12 12.45
N TYR A 35 3.08 -11.14 13.49
CA TYR A 35 2.86 -10.32 14.68
C TYR A 35 2.89 -8.83 14.36
N LEU A 36 3.89 -8.37 13.59
CA LEU A 36 3.98 -6.96 13.17
C LEU A 36 2.74 -6.50 12.39
N GLN A 37 2.15 -7.38 11.57
CA GLN A 37 0.90 -7.11 10.86
C GLN A 37 -0.27 -6.96 11.84
N GLY A 38 -0.41 -7.87 12.81
CA GLY A 38 -1.44 -7.78 13.84
C GLY A 38 -1.38 -6.45 14.60
N TYR A 39 -0.20 -6.09 15.09
CA TYR A 39 0.01 -4.81 15.81
C TYR A 39 -0.30 -3.59 14.95
N PHE A 40 0.08 -3.61 13.66
CA PHE A 40 -0.20 -2.51 12.74
C PHE A 40 -1.71 -2.34 12.49
N LEU A 41 -2.44 -3.43 12.30
CA LEU A 41 -3.87 -3.40 12.01
C LEU A 41 -4.69 -2.93 13.22
N THR A 42 -4.29 -3.28 14.45
CA THR A 42 -4.91 -2.76 15.68
C THR A 42 -4.94 -1.23 15.69
N GLY A 43 -3.83 -0.59 15.32
CA GLY A 43 -3.73 0.87 15.23
C GLY A 43 -4.52 1.52 14.06
N ASN A 44 -4.95 0.73 13.08
CA ASN A 44 -5.86 1.18 12.02
C ASN A 44 -7.31 1.14 12.48
N LEU A 45 -7.70 0.19 13.34
CA LEU A 45 -9.03 0.11 13.91
C LEU A 45 -9.27 1.20 14.96
N ARG A 46 -8.29 1.41 15.85
CA ARG A 46 -8.37 2.43 16.91
C ARG A 46 -7.03 3.15 17.02
N ALA A 47 -7.05 4.47 16.86
CA ALA A 47 -5.83 5.28 16.94
C ALA A 47 -5.16 5.24 18.33
N VAL A 48 -5.95 5.04 19.39
CA VAL A 48 -5.48 4.91 20.77
C VAL A 48 -4.65 3.63 20.96
N ASP A 49 -4.99 2.57 20.23
CA ASP A 49 -4.33 1.27 20.34
C ASP A 49 -3.18 1.13 19.31
N ARG A 50 -2.72 2.25 18.74
CA ARG A 50 -1.65 2.24 17.74
C ARG A 50 -0.30 1.98 18.39
N TYR A 51 0.32 0.87 18.00
CA TYR A 51 1.66 0.52 18.43
C TYR A 51 2.71 1.44 17.81
N SER A 52 3.56 2.02 18.67
CA SER A 52 4.82 2.61 18.23
C SER A 52 5.81 1.50 17.82
N PRO A 53 6.81 1.80 16.98
CA PRO A 53 7.87 0.84 16.66
C PRO A 53 8.59 0.29 17.89
N GLU A 54 8.71 1.11 18.94
CA GLU A 54 9.29 0.74 20.23
C GLU A 54 8.38 -0.27 20.96
N ASN A 55 7.08 -0.01 21.03
CA ASN A 55 6.12 -0.93 21.66
C ASN A 55 6.06 -2.27 20.90
N MET A 56 6.09 -2.26 19.56
CA MET A 56 6.16 -3.49 18.78
C MET A 56 7.42 -4.31 19.10
N HIS A 57 8.55 -3.65 19.35
CA HIS A 57 9.78 -4.33 19.71
C HIS A 57 9.67 -4.99 21.09
N THR A 58 9.15 -4.28 22.09
CA THR A 58 8.92 -4.83 23.43
C THR A 58 7.98 -6.04 23.39
N CYS A 59 6.89 -5.98 22.62
CA CYS A 59 6.00 -7.15 22.48
C CYS A 59 6.69 -8.35 21.81
N LEU A 60 7.65 -8.13 20.91
CA LEU A 60 8.45 -9.23 20.35
C LEU A 60 9.41 -9.81 21.40
N GLU A 61 9.97 -8.99 22.30
CA GLU A 61 10.79 -9.48 23.41
C GLU A 61 9.97 -10.34 24.38
N GLU A 62 8.74 -9.93 24.70
CA GLU A 62 7.80 -10.71 25.51
C GLU A 62 7.49 -12.07 24.86
N LEU A 63 7.19 -12.10 23.56
CA LEU A 63 6.97 -13.34 22.82
C LEU A 63 8.21 -14.24 22.78
N ALA A 64 9.40 -13.66 22.78
CA ALA A 64 10.64 -14.43 22.84
C ALA A 64 10.88 -15.01 24.23
N ALA A 65 10.53 -14.27 25.29
CA ALA A 65 10.59 -14.74 26.67
C ALA A 65 9.61 -15.90 26.91
N GLU A 66 8.44 -15.88 26.26
CA GLU A 66 7.46 -16.97 26.26
C GLU A 66 7.90 -18.19 25.42
N GLY A 67 9.00 -18.07 24.66
CA GLY A 67 9.50 -19.12 23.77
C GLY A 67 8.70 -19.27 22.46
N GLU A 68 7.77 -18.34 22.19
CA GLU A 68 6.94 -18.36 20.98
C GLU A 68 7.76 -17.95 19.75
N ILE A 69 8.77 -17.08 19.91
CA ILE A 69 9.72 -16.73 18.85
C ILE A 69 11.17 -16.90 19.31
N VAL A 70 12.08 -17.14 18.36
CA VAL A 70 13.51 -17.28 18.65
C VAL A 70 14.11 -15.89 18.88
N LEU A 71 14.92 -15.73 19.93
CA LEU A 71 15.58 -14.46 20.28
C LEU A 71 16.37 -13.87 19.09
N GLU A 72 17.01 -14.72 18.29
CA GLU A 72 17.76 -14.30 17.10
C GLU A 72 16.89 -13.72 15.97
N GLU A 73 15.58 -13.98 15.98
CA GLU A 73 14.63 -13.48 15.00
C GLU A 73 14.01 -12.14 15.40
N ILE A 74 14.25 -11.68 16.64
CA ILE A 74 13.77 -10.38 17.08
C ILE A 74 14.35 -9.30 16.16
N SER A 75 13.43 -8.57 15.53
CA SER A 75 13.79 -7.45 14.68
C SER A 75 14.10 -6.24 15.52
N THR A 76 15.20 -5.56 15.21
CA THR A 76 15.53 -4.28 15.84
C THR A 76 14.47 -3.21 15.55
N VAL A 77 14.33 -2.23 16.44
CA VAL A 77 13.41 -1.08 16.25
C VAL A 77 13.64 -0.38 14.90
N LYS A 78 14.89 -0.24 14.45
CA LYS A 78 15.21 0.37 13.14
C LYS A 78 14.63 -0.45 11.98
N THR A 79 14.75 -1.78 12.06
CA THR A 79 14.17 -2.70 11.08
C THR A 79 12.65 -2.60 11.07
N ILE A 80 12.02 -2.55 12.25
CA ILE A 80 10.57 -2.39 12.40
C ILE A 80 10.09 -1.08 11.77
N LYS A 81 10.75 0.06 12.05
CA LYS A 81 10.46 1.36 11.42
C LYS A 81 10.50 1.28 9.90
N GLY A 82 11.56 0.69 9.36
CA GLY A 82 11.71 0.50 7.91
C GLY A 82 10.64 -0.44 7.32
N TRP A 83 10.26 -1.47 8.06
CA TRP A 83 9.22 -2.41 7.67
C TRP A 83 7.84 -1.74 7.66
N ILE A 84 7.47 -0.98 8.69
CA ILE A 84 6.20 -0.23 8.79
C ILE A 84 6.06 0.71 7.59
N GLY A 85 7.11 1.46 7.24
CA GLY A 85 7.08 2.37 6.10
C GLY A 85 6.76 1.66 4.78
N ARG A 86 7.41 0.51 4.53
CA ARG A 86 7.17 -0.31 3.33
C ARG A 86 5.78 -0.95 3.34
N TYR A 87 5.39 -1.51 4.48
CA TYR A 87 4.11 -2.19 4.64
C TYR A 87 2.95 -1.20 4.46
N SER A 88 3.03 -0.01 5.07
CA SER A 88 2.03 1.05 4.91
C SER A 88 1.88 1.51 3.45
N ALA A 89 2.99 1.70 2.73
CA ALA A 89 2.96 2.06 1.32
C ALA A 89 2.29 0.97 0.47
N ASN A 90 2.66 -0.30 0.69
CA ASN A 90 2.07 -1.43 -0.01
C ASN A 90 0.58 -1.61 0.32
N PHE A 91 0.20 -1.45 1.58
CA PHE A 91 -1.18 -1.55 2.05
C PHE A 91 -2.08 -0.50 1.37
N LYS A 92 -1.61 0.76 1.30
CA LYS A 92 -2.34 1.84 0.60
C LYS A 92 -2.46 1.56 -0.90
N LYS A 93 -1.39 1.06 -1.52
CA LYS A 93 -1.40 0.65 -2.92
C LYS A 93 -2.43 -0.46 -3.18
N GLU A 94 -2.40 -1.52 -2.38
CA GLU A 94 -3.32 -2.65 -2.51
C GLU A 94 -4.79 -2.22 -2.32
N ALA A 95 -5.06 -1.36 -1.33
CA ALA A 95 -6.40 -0.80 -1.14
C ALA A 95 -6.89 -0.02 -2.37
N SER A 96 -6.00 0.78 -2.99
CA SER A 96 -6.35 1.53 -4.21
C SER A 96 -6.57 0.63 -5.42
N GLU A 97 -5.77 -0.43 -5.57
CA GLU A 97 -5.92 -1.41 -6.66
C GLU A 97 -7.26 -2.17 -6.53
N ARG A 98 -7.60 -2.58 -5.31
CA ARG A 98 -8.90 -3.23 -5.01
C ARG A 98 -10.08 -2.31 -5.35
N ALA A 99 -10.03 -1.05 -4.90
CA ALA A 99 -11.08 -0.08 -5.20
C ALA A 99 -11.27 0.10 -6.72
N LEU A 100 -10.19 0.19 -7.51
CA LEU A 100 -10.29 0.32 -8.97
C LEU A 100 -10.95 -0.91 -9.63
N VAL A 101 -10.58 -2.11 -9.19
CA VAL A 101 -11.15 -3.37 -9.69
C VAL A 101 -12.64 -3.46 -9.36
N GLU A 102 -13.04 -3.08 -8.14
CA GLU A 102 -14.44 -3.07 -7.70
C GLU A 102 -15.27 -2.09 -8.53
N ASN A 103 -14.80 -0.85 -8.72
CA ASN A 103 -15.47 0.14 -9.58
C ASN A 103 -15.65 -0.38 -11.02
N ASN A 104 -14.62 -1.01 -11.59
CA ASN A 104 -14.71 -1.57 -12.94
C ASN A 104 -15.71 -2.74 -13.02
N LYS A 105 -15.80 -3.57 -11.99
CA LYS A 105 -16.77 -4.67 -11.93
C LYS A 105 -18.21 -4.17 -11.79
N GLU A 106 -18.43 -3.13 -10.99
CA GLU A 106 -19.73 -2.46 -10.89
C GLU A 106 -20.16 -1.86 -12.24
N ASN A 107 -19.24 -1.22 -12.96
CA ASN A 107 -19.50 -0.69 -14.30
C ASN A 107 -19.88 -1.80 -15.31
N ILE A 108 -19.17 -2.93 -15.33
CA ILE A 108 -19.48 -4.07 -16.22
C ILE A 108 -20.85 -4.70 -15.91
N ASN A 109 -21.21 -4.81 -14.62
CA ASN A 109 -22.51 -5.36 -14.23
C ASN A 109 -23.68 -4.41 -14.54
N ILE A 110 -23.45 -3.10 -14.56
CA ILE A 110 -24.46 -2.12 -15.00
C ILE A 110 -24.66 -2.24 -16.52
N GLU A 111 -23.59 -2.29 -17.31
CA GLU A 111 -23.68 -2.42 -18.77
C GLU A 111 -24.37 -3.72 -19.21
N GLY A 112 -24.11 -4.85 -18.54
CA GLY A 112 -24.79 -6.13 -18.79
C GLY A 112 -26.28 -6.15 -18.41
N ASN A 113 -26.73 -5.24 -17.52
CA ASN A 113 -28.13 -5.16 -17.07
C ASN A 113 -28.91 -4.01 -17.77
N VAL A 114 -28.21 -3.08 -18.42
CA VAL A 114 -28.81 -2.01 -19.24
C VAL A 114 -29.37 -2.57 -20.55
N GLU A 115 -28.76 -3.60 -21.14
CA GLU A 115 -29.26 -4.21 -22.39
C GLU A 115 -30.60 -4.96 -22.20
N GLU A 116 -30.86 -5.52 -21.02
CA GLU A 116 -32.13 -6.20 -20.72
C GLU A 116 -33.24 -5.24 -20.25
N SER A 117 -32.87 -4.11 -19.62
CA SER A 117 -33.82 -3.10 -19.15
C SER A 117 -34.16 -2.00 -20.18
N ALA A 118 -33.37 -1.83 -21.25
CA ALA A 118 -33.63 -0.85 -22.32
C ALA A 118 -34.87 -1.16 -23.18
N LYS A 119 -35.53 -2.31 -23.01
CA LYS A 119 -36.79 -2.66 -23.71
C LYS A 119 -38.05 -2.14 -23.01
N PHE A 120 -37.93 -1.56 -21.82
CA PHE A 120 -39.07 -1.01 -21.08
C PHE A 120 -38.76 0.44 -20.68
N ASN A 121 -39.72 1.34 -20.88
CA ASN A 121 -39.69 2.77 -20.51
C ASN A 121 -39.23 3.78 -21.58
N ASN A 122 -39.97 3.86 -22.69
CA ASN A 122 -40.24 5.17 -23.30
C ASN A 122 -41.47 5.79 -22.62
N LYS A 123 -41.27 6.54 -21.52
CA LYS A 123 -42.22 7.57 -21.08
C LYS A 123 -41.62 8.57 -20.07
N ALA A 124 -41.44 9.79 -20.56
CA ALA A 124 -41.68 11.08 -19.88
C ALA A 124 -40.85 11.52 -18.63
N THR A 125 -39.95 12.49 -18.90
CA THR A 125 -39.85 13.86 -18.34
C THR A 125 -39.45 14.18 -16.86
N MET A 126 -38.51 15.14 -16.77
CA MET A 126 -38.27 16.22 -15.78
C MET A 126 -37.21 16.08 -14.64
N LYS A 127 -36.10 16.81 -14.88
CA LYS A 127 -35.39 17.79 -14.02
C LYS A 127 -34.99 17.39 -12.58
N SER A 128 -33.68 17.39 -12.32
CA SER A 128 -33.13 18.08 -11.14
C SER A 128 -31.74 18.66 -11.44
N SER A 129 -31.58 19.93 -11.06
CA SER A 129 -30.40 20.77 -11.23
C SER A 129 -29.49 20.58 -10.03
N PHE A 130 -28.21 20.28 -10.25
CA PHE A 130 -27.18 20.38 -9.21
C PHE A 130 -26.20 21.49 -9.61
N PRO A 131 -26.02 22.57 -8.81
CA PRO A 131 -24.93 23.50 -9.00
C PRO A 131 -23.65 22.97 -8.32
N LEU A 132 -22.56 22.91 -9.08
CA LEU A 132 -21.21 22.75 -8.55
C LEU A 132 -20.63 24.09 -8.07
N SER A 133 -19.87 23.99 -7.00
CA SER A 133 -18.77 24.85 -6.52
C SER A 133 -19.06 25.67 -5.26
N LYS A 134 -18.33 25.33 -4.19
CA LYS A 134 -18.01 26.24 -3.09
C LYS A 134 -16.49 26.41 -3.06
N ASN A 135 -16.05 27.64 -3.31
CA ASN A 135 -14.68 28.12 -3.24
C ASN A 135 -14.17 28.09 -1.79
N PHE A 136 -12.92 27.69 -1.59
CA PHE A 136 -12.18 27.90 -0.34
C PHE A 136 -11.31 29.15 -0.53
N GLU A 137 -11.80 30.29 -0.04
CA GLU A 137 -10.99 31.49 0.12
C GLU A 137 -10.67 31.68 1.61
N THR A 138 -9.42 32.05 1.85
CA THR A 138 -8.75 32.16 3.14
C THR A 138 -9.20 33.37 3.94
N LEU A 139 -9.32 33.24 5.26
CA LEU A 139 -9.36 34.39 6.18
C LEU A 139 -8.26 34.25 7.23
N LYS A 140 -7.18 35.01 7.01
CA LYS A 140 -6.36 35.56 8.09
C LYS A 140 -7.15 36.73 8.71
N LYS A 141 -7.33 36.70 10.02
CA LYS A 141 -7.23 37.88 10.88
C LYS A 141 -6.88 37.43 12.29
#